data_AF-A0A518HYJ6-F1
#
_entry.id   AF-A0A518HYJ6-F1
#
_cell.length_a   1.000
_cell.length_b   1.000
_cell.length_c   1.000
_cell.angle_alpha   90.00
_cell.angle_beta   90.00
_cell.angle_gamma   90.00
#
_symmetry.space_group_name_H-M   'P 1'
#
loop_
_entity.id
_entity.type
_entity.pdbx_description
1 polymer ?
#
loop_
_entity_poly.entity_id
_entity_poly.type
_entity_poly.pdbx_seq_one_letter_code
_entity_poly.pdbx_strand_id
1 'polypeptide(L)' 'MNQLGGLWRDTWWVWIGFLALTIVLAVTVGRFFYLLIPCLPVPFAYFAFNRYDEQGNEKADL' A
#
# COMPACT_ATOMS: atom_id res chain seq x y z
N MET A 1 -4.07 -4.70 13.51
CA MET A 1 -5.00 -4.61 12.37
C MET A 1 -5.49 -3.18 12.16
N ASN A 2 -5.64 -2.39 13.22
CA ASN A 2 -6.07 -0.99 13.15
C ASN A 2 -5.08 -0.09 12.37
N GLN A 3 -3.77 -0.33 12.45
CA GLN A 3 -2.77 0.41 11.66
C GLN A 3 -2.98 0.27 10.15
N LEU A 4 -3.17 -0.97 9.69
CA LEU A 4 -3.42 -1.30 8.28
C LEU A 4 -4.74 -0.65 7.82
N GLY A 5 -5.75 -0.67 8.69
CA GLY A 5 -7.03 0.00 8.47
C GLY A 5 -6.91 1.53 8.38
N GLY A 6 -6.10 2.15 9.26
CA GLY A 6 -5.81 3.59 9.24
C GLY A 6 -5.15 4.00 7.93
N LEU A 7 -4.08 3.29 7.53
CA LEU A 7 -3.42 3.55 6.24
C LEU A 7 -4.37 3.36 5.06
N TRP A 8 -5.18 2.29 5.07
CA TRP A 8 -6.16 2.05 4.01
C TRP A 8 -7.20 3.18 3.94
N ARG A 9 -7.80 3.56 5.07
CA ARG A 9 -8.82 4.63 5.14
C ARG A 9 -8.31 5.91 4.47
N ASP A 10 -7.06 6.28 4.75
CA ASP A 10 -6.53 7.57 4.36
C ASP A 10 -5.86 7.54 2.97
N THR A 11 -5.42 6.36 2.50
CA THR A 11 -4.63 6.24 1.25
C THR A 11 -5.10 5.16 0.26
N TRP A 12 -6.29 4.56 0.42
CA TRP A 12 -6.78 3.47 -0.44
C TRP A 12 -6.66 3.76 -1.95
N TRP A 13 -6.93 5.01 -2.36
CA TRP A 13 -6.86 5.44 -3.75
C TRP A 13 -5.43 5.37 -4.32
N VAL A 14 -4.41 5.61 -3.50
CA VAL A 14 -2.99 5.49 -3.87
C VAL A 14 -2.67 4.03 -4.18
N TRP A 15 -3.15 3.11 -3.33
CA TRP A 15 -2.90 1.68 -3.49
C TRP A 15 -3.64 1.08 -4.69
N ILE A 16 -4.86 1.54 -4.96
CA ILE A 16 -5.55 1.22 -6.21
C ILE A 16 -4.77 1.77 -7.41
N GLY A 17 -4.23 2.98 -7.31
CA GLY A 17 -3.34 3.57 -8.33
C GLY A 17 -2.11 2.70 -8.61
N PHE A 18 -1.40 2.26 -7.57
CA PHE A 18 -0.25 1.36 -7.72
C PHE A 18 -0.63 -0.01 -8.31
N LEU A 19 -1.76 -0.57 -7.91
CA LEU A 19 -2.26 -1.83 -8.47
C LEU A 19 -2.59 -1.68 -9.96
N ALA A 20 -3.31 -0.62 -10.33
CA ALA A 20 -3.64 -0.31 -11.72
C ALA A 20 -2.39 -0.10 -12.56
N LEU A 21 -1.42 0.69 -12.06
CA LEU A 21 -0.15 0.93 -12.74
C LEU A 21 0.64 -0.38 -12.92
N THR A 22 0.67 -1.24 -11.91
CA THR A 22 1.32 -2.56 -11.99
C THR A 22 0.70 -3.43 -13.08
N ILE A 23 -0.64 -3.44 -13.19
CA ILE A 23 -1.35 -4.18 -14.24
C ILE A 23 -1.02 -3.59 -15.62
N VAL A 24 -1.02 -2.27 -15.77
CA VAL A 24 -0.64 -1.60 -17.03
C VAL A 24 0.77 -2.02 -17.44
N LEU A 25 1.75 -1.93 -16.55
CA LEU A 25 3.13 -2.35 -16.82
C LEU A 25 3.21 -3.84 -17.19
N ALA A 26 2.45 -4.70 -16.51
CA ALA A 26 2.43 -6.13 -16.78
C ALA A 26 1.86 -6.46 -18.16
N VAL A 27 0.85 -5.71 -18.63
CA VAL A 27 0.23 -5.88 -19.94
C VAL A 27 1.06 -5.25 -21.06
N THR A 28 1.64 -4.07 -20.85
CA THR A 28 2.33 -3.31 -21.91
C THR A 28 3.83 -3.57 -22.00
N VAL A 29 4.50 -3.87 -20.88
CA VAL A 29 5.96 -4.06 -20.82
C VAL A 29 6.32 -5.54 -20.67
N GLY A 30 5.65 -6.26 -19.78
CA GLY A 30 5.83 -7.72 -19.68
C GLY A 30 5.34 -8.34 -18.37
N ARG A 31 5.02 -9.63 -18.43
CA ARG A 31 4.40 -10.36 -17.31
C ARG A 31 5.24 -10.42 -16.03
N PHE A 32 6.54 -10.15 -16.10
CA PHE A 32 7.42 -10.03 -14.93
C PHE A 32 6.88 -9.03 -13.90
N PHE A 33 6.24 -7.94 -14.33
CA PHE A 33 5.70 -6.91 -13.44
C PHE A 33 4.54 -7.41 -12.56
N TYR A 34 3.90 -8.55 -12.87
CA TYR A 34 2.92 -9.15 -11.96
C TYR A 34 3.52 -9.52 -10.60
N LEU A 35 4.84 -9.72 -10.49
CA LEU A 35 5.52 -9.95 -9.22
C LEU A 35 5.38 -8.78 -8.25
N LEU A 36 5.12 -7.56 -8.72
CA LEU A 36 4.91 -6.42 -7.84
C LEU A 36 3.60 -6.51 -7.05
N ILE A 37 2.58 -7.20 -7.57
CA ILE A 37 1.27 -7.35 -6.90
C ILE A 37 1.42 -8.02 -5.52
N PRO A 38 2.04 -9.22 -5.38
CA PRO A 38 2.27 -9.81 -4.07
C PRO A 38 3.32 -9.08 -3.23
N CYS A 39 4.13 -8.19 -3.83
CA CYS A 39 5.10 -7.37 -3.10
C CYS A 39 4.50 -6.09 -2.51
N LEU A 40 3.43 -5.53 -3.08
CA LEU A 40 2.76 -4.31 -2.58
C LEU A 40 2.35 -4.34 -1.10
N PRO A 41 1.92 -5.48 -0.52
CA PRO A 41 1.62 -5.57 0.91
C PRO A 41 2.81 -5.23 1.83
N VAL A 42 4.05 -5.42 1.38
CA VAL A 42 5.25 -5.16 2.20
C VAL A 42 5.43 -3.66 2.51
N PRO A 43 5.54 -2.75 1.52
CA PRO A 43 5.59 -1.32 1.80
C PRO A 43 4.29 -0.84 2.45
N PHE A 44 3.14 -1.43 2.13
CA PHE A 44 1.87 -1.11 2.79
C PHE A 44 1.97 -1.31 4.30
N ALA A 45 2.40 -2.50 4.73
CA ALA A 45 2.57 -2.81 6.14
C ALA A 45 3.61 -1.89 6.79
N TYR A 46 4.75 -1.66 6.12
CA TYR A 46 5.78 -0.76 6.61
C TYR A 46 5.24 0.64 6.92
N PHE A 47 4.53 1.26 5.97
CA PHE A 47 3.95 2.59 6.18
C PHE A 47 2.86 2.58 7.25
N ALA A 48 2.05 1.54 7.30
CA ALA A 48 0.97 1.43 8.29
C ALA A 48 1.53 1.41 9.71
N PHE A 49 2.51 0.54 9.98
CA PHE A 49 3.12 0.43 11.31
C PHE A 49 4.00 1.62 11.68
N ASN A 50 4.60 2.29 10.69
CA ASN A 50 5.42 3.45 10.95
C ASN A 50 4.59 4.71 11.24
N ARG A 51 3.49 4.94 10.50
CA ARG A 51 2.68 6.16 10.57
C ARG A 51 1.52 6.11 11.57
N TYR A 52 0.95 4.94 11.83
CA TYR A 52 -0.25 4.81 12.67
C TYR A 52 0.03 4.11 14.00
N ASP A 53 -0.68 4.54 15.05
CA ASP A 53 -0.64 3.93 16.37
C ASP A 53 -1.53 2.67 16.46
N GLU A 54 -1.58 2.03 17.63
CA GLU A 54 -2.39 0.82 17.84
C GLU A 54 -3.91 1.02 17.65
N GLN A 55 -4.37 2.27 17.68
CA GLN A 55 -5.78 2.64 17.46
C GLN A 55 -6.06 2.95 15.98
N GLY A 56 -5.01 3.02 15.13
CA GLY A 56 -5.15 3.39 13.72
C GLY A 56 -5.25 4.91 13.51
N ASN A 57 -4.84 5.71 14.50
CA ASN A 57 -4.70 7.16 14.37
C ASN A 57 -3.27 7.50 13.93
N GLU A 58 -3.11 8.65 13.28
CA GLU A 58 -1.78 9.14 12.93
C GLU A 58 -0.98 9.41 14.21
N LYS A 59 0.28 8.97 14.23
CA LYS A 59 1.18 9.32 15.32
C LYS A 59 1.40 10.83 15.30
N ALA A 60 1.30 11.46 16.46
CA ALA A 60 1.37 12.92 16.62
C ALA A 60 2.74 13.54 16.27
N ASP A 61 3.76 12.72 16.00
CA ASP A 61 5.10 13.18 15.63
C ASP A 61 5.71 12.30 14.53
N LEU A 62 5.99 12.94 13.39
CA LEU A 62 7.10 12.66 12.47
C LEU A 62 7.67 13.99 11.99
#